data_AF-A0A1I4Z9Y1-F1
#
_entry.id   AF-A0A1I4Z9Y1-F1
#
_cell.length_a   1.000
_cell.length_b   1.000
_cell.length_c   1.000
_cell.angle_alpha   90.00
_cell.angle_beta   90.00
_cell.angle_gamma   90.00
#
_symmetry.space_group_name_H-M   'P 1'
#
loop_
_entity.id
_entity.type
_entity.pdbx_description
1 polymer ?
#
loop_
_entity_poly.entity_id
_entity_poly.type
_entity_poly.pdbx_seq_one_letter_code
_entity_poly.pdbx_strand_id
1 'polypeptide(L)'
;MTTTSFTTFAQVQSALQNFVTTNGIPVNQAPHGNMWERGSTADDQYKSFVTGDAIPGFKILIPGNGEGSNIILALRGNAPFDGSQFPRMPAGGPVYLDDDTINAISAWITAGAKQ
;
A
#
# COMPACT_ATOMS: atom_id res chain seq x y z
N MET A 1 4.52 17.08 -18.16
CA MET A 1 3.72 16.17 -17.31
C MET A 1 4.55 15.91 -16.07
N THR A 2 4.03 16.22 -14.89
CA THR A 2 4.75 15.98 -13.63
C THR A 2 4.58 14.50 -13.29
N THR A 3 5.65 13.71 -13.35
CA THR A 3 5.60 12.31 -12.93
C THR A 3 5.39 12.25 -11.41
N THR A 4 4.40 11.50 -10.94
CA THR A 4 4.22 11.23 -9.51
C THR A 4 5.46 10.52 -8.97
N SER A 5 6.07 11.07 -7.92
CA SER A 5 7.23 10.46 -7.26
C SER A 5 7.13 10.63 -5.75
N PHE A 6 7.39 9.56 -5.00
CA PHE A 6 7.38 9.57 -3.55
C PHE A 6 8.79 9.43 -2.99
N THR A 7 9.15 10.30 -2.05
CA THR A 7 10.44 10.30 -1.34
C THR A 7 10.29 10.03 0.15
N THR A 8 9.09 10.16 0.70
CA THR A 8 8.78 9.95 2.13
C THR A 8 7.54 9.09 2.33
N PHE A 9 7.45 8.47 3.51
CA PHE A 9 6.27 7.71 3.92
C PHE A 9 5.02 8.59 3.98
N ALA A 10 5.14 9.83 4.44
CA ALA A 10 4.02 10.76 4.53
C ALA A 10 3.32 10.99 3.16
N GLN A 11 4.08 11.00 2.06
CA GLN A 11 3.51 11.13 0.72
C GLN A 11 2.77 9.86 0.29
N VAL A 12 3.35 8.69 0.56
CA VAL A 12 2.70 7.39 0.30
C VAL A 12 1.42 7.24 1.11
N GLN A 13 1.50 7.55 2.41
CA GLN A 13 0.36 7.55 3.32
C GLN A 13 -0.76 8.45 2.82
N SER A 14 -0.42 9.68 2.42
CA SER A 14 -1.39 10.64 1.88
C SER A 14 -2.01 10.14 0.58
N ALA A 15 -1.24 9.53 -0.32
CA ALA A 15 -1.76 8.98 -1.58
C ALA A 15 -2.77 7.85 -1.33
N LEU A 16 -2.43 6.90 -0.44
CA LEU A 16 -3.33 5.80 -0.06
C LEU A 16 -4.59 6.32 0.64
N GLN A 17 -4.44 7.27 1.58
CA GLN A 17 -5.55 7.85 2.32
C GLN A 17 -6.49 8.66 1.41
N ASN A 18 -5.93 9.47 0.51
CA ASN A 18 -6.70 10.24 -0.45
C ASN A 18 -7.47 9.32 -1.41
N PHE A 19 -6.85 8.23 -1.86
CA PHE A 19 -7.51 7.25 -2.72
C PHE A 19 -8.71 6.60 -2.02
N VAL A 20 -8.55 6.12 -0.78
CA VAL A 20 -9.68 5.47 -0.09
C VAL A 20 -10.81 6.45 0.24
N THR A 21 -10.49 7.66 0.68
CA THR A 21 -11.49 8.65 1.09
C THR A 21 -12.24 9.22 -0.11
N THR A 22 -11.53 9.56 -1.19
CA THR A 22 -12.13 10.10 -2.42
C THR A 22 -13.09 9.11 -3.08
N ASN A 23 -12.77 7.81 -3.01
CA ASN A 23 -13.56 6.76 -3.64
C ASN A 23 -14.52 6.05 -2.68
N GLY A 24 -14.63 6.51 -1.43
CA GLY A 24 -15.54 5.92 -0.43
C GLY A 24 -15.25 4.45 -0.12
N ILE A 25 -13.98 4.02 -0.22
CA ILE A 25 -13.58 2.62 0.01
C ILE A 25 -13.65 2.34 1.52
N PRO A 26 -14.46 1.37 1.99
CA PRO A 26 -14.67 1.10 3.40
C PRO A 26 -13.51 0.29 4.01
N VAL A 27 -12.29 0.82 3.99
CA VAL A 27 -11.08 0.08 4.37
C VAL A 27 -11.08 -0.31 5.86
N ASN A 28 -11.81 0.42 6.70
CA ASN A 28 -12.00 0.10 8.11
C ASN A 28 -12.84 -1.17 8.35
N GLN A 29 -13.54 -1.67 7.33
CA GLN A 29 -14.26 -2.94 7.36
C GLN A 29 -13.43 -4.10 6.80
N ALA A 30 -12.27 -3.81 6.19
CA ALA A 30 -11.37 -4.85 5.70
C ALA A 30 -10.71 -5.58 6.89
N PRO A 31 -10.47 -6.90 6.80
CA PRO A 31 -9.82 -7.68 7.87
C PRO A 31 -8.46 -7.14 8.32
N HIS A 32 -7.74 -6.42 7.44
CA HIS A 32 -6.47 -5.78 7.75
C HIS A 32 -6.58 -4.27 8.07
N GLY A 33 -7.74 -3.64 7.88
CA GLY A 33 -7.91 -2.20 8.12
C GLY A 33 -7.01 -1.30 7.25
N ASN A 34 -6.90 -0.03 7.67
CA ASN A 34 -5.99 1.00 7.16
C ASN A 34 -4.57 0.82 7.74
N MET A 35 -3.81 -0.11 7.17
CA MET A 35 -2.48 -0.45 7.70
C MET A 35 -1.46 0.72 7.71
N TRP A 36 -1.64 1.74 6.87
CA TRP A 36 -0.79 2.95 6.85
C TRP A 36 -1.11 3.96 7.96
N GLU A 37 -2.17 3.76 8.76
CA GLU A 37 -2.53 4.61 9.90
C GLU A 37 -2.42 3.87 11.24
N ARG A 38 -1.84 2.66 11.26
CA ARG A 38 -1.66 1.87 12.48
C ARG A 38 -0.57 2.48 13.36
N GLY A 39 -0.95 3.25 14.37
CA GLY A 39 -0.04 3.83 15.36
C GLY A 39 -0.51 5.20 15.84
N SER A 40 0.00 5.65 16.99
CA SER A 40 -0.42 6.91 17.61
C SER A 40 0.34 8.14 17.06
N THR A 41 1.53 7.92 16.50
CA THR A 41 2.39 8.97 15.93
C THR A 41 2.75 8.64 14.49
N ALA A 42 3.24 9.63 13.73
CA ALA A 42 3.73 9.42 12.37
C ALA A 42 4.87 8.38 12.33
N ASP A 43 5.75 8.39 13.34
CA ASP A 43 6.84 7.43 13.48
C ASP A 43 6.32 6.01 13.76
N ASP A 44 5.29 5.87 14.59
CA ASP A 44 4.70 4.57 14.87
C ASP A 44 4.01 4.01 13.63
N GLN A 45 3.29 4.86 12.90
CA GLN A 45 2.63 4.49 11.64
C GLN A 45 3.64 4.07 10.58
N TYR A 46 4.73 4.82 10.44
CA TYR A 46 5.85 4.45 9.58
C TYR A 46 6.44 3.09 9.95
N LYS A 47 6.82 2.91 11.23
CA LYS A 47 7.40 1.65 11.72
C LYS A 47 6.45 0.48 11.50
N SER A 48 5.18 0.66 11.83
CA SER A 48 4.13 -0.34 11.66
C SER A 48 3.94 -0.73 10.20
N PHE A 49 3.90 0.26 9.29
CA PHE A 49 3.72 0.00 7.86
C PHE A 49 4.94 -0.67 7.21
N VAL A 50 6.15 -0.25 7.59
CA VAL A 50 7.40 -0.73 6.96
C VAL A 50 7.87 -2.08 7.52
N THR A 51 7.57 -2.39 8.78
CA THR A 51 8.04 -3.64 9.43
C THR A 51 6.94 -4.65 9.69
N GLY A 52 5.68 -4.20 9.66
CA GLY A 52 4.53 -4.99 10.06
C GLY A 52 3.98 -5.89 8.97
N ASP A 53 2.97 -6.64 9.38
CA ASP A 53 2.26 -7.60 8.56
C ASP A 53 0.86 -7.05 8.21
N ALA A 54 0.41 -7.23 6.97
CA ALA A 54 -0.94 -6.89 6.55
C ALA A 54 -1.95 -7.82 7.27
N ILE A 55 -1.64 -9.11 7.26
CA ILE A 55 -2.25 -10.20 8.04
C ILE A 55 -1.12 -11.09 8.60
N PRO A 56 -1.30 -11.84 9.69
CA PRO A 56 -0.22 -12.61 10.32
C PRO A 56 0.60 -13.43 9.32
N GLY A 57 1.91 -13.19 9.25
CA GLY A 57 2.83 -13.89 8.36
C GLY A 57 2.95 -13.31 6.94
N PHE A 58 2.14 -12.31 6.58
CA PHE A 58 2.24 -11.59 5.31
C PHE A 58 2.72 -10.15 5.53
N LYS A 59 3.99 -9.89 5.27
CA LYS A 59 4.57 -8.54 5.32
C LYS A 59 3.79 -7.56 4.46
N ILE A 60 3.63 -6.32 4.91
CA ILE A 60 3.01 -5.26 4.09
C ILE A 60 3.90 -4.98 2.88
N LEU A 61 5.18 -4.74 3.15
CA LEU A 61 6.20 -4.44 2.17
C LEU A 61 7.56 -4.96 2.62
N ILE A 62 8.51 -4.96 1.69
CA ILE A 62 9.90 -5.35 1.91
C ILE A 62 10.77 -4.19 1.41
N PRO A 63 11.41 -3.40 2.30
CA PRO A 63 12.28 -2.31 1.87
C PRO A 63 13.38 -2.82 0.95
N GLY A 64 13.61 -2.12 -0.17
CA GLY A 64 14.53 -2.56 -1.22
C GLY A 64 13.92 -3.49 -2.27
N ASN A 65 12.68 -3.96 -2.10
CA ASN A 65 11.98 -4.82 -3.05
C ASN A 65 10.55 -4.35 -3.29
N GLY A 66 10.38 -3.30 -4.11
CA GLY A 66 9.06 -2.76 -4.45
C GLY A 66 8.18 -3.76 -5.19
N GLU A 67 8.68 -4.32 -6.29
CA GLU A 67 7.93 -5.22 -7.15
C GLU A 67 7.47 -6.51 -6.43
N GLY A 68 8.26 -7.02 -5.49
CA GLY A 68 7.92 -8.19 -4.68
C GLY A 68 7.17 -7.88 -3.37
N SER A 69 6.87 -6.62 -3.08
CA SER A 69 6.14 -6.25 -1.85
C SER A 69 4.64 -6.55 -1.99
N ASN A 70 4.05 -7.18 -0.98
CA ASN A 70 2.66 -7.61 -1.03
C ASN A 70 1.67 -6.47 -1.31
N ILE A 71 1.91 -5.26 -0.80
CA ILE A 71 1.06 -4.11 -1.13
C ILE A 71 1.05 -3.79 -2.64
N ILE A 72 2.19 -3.93 -3.33
CA ILE A 72 2.27 -3.69 -4.78
C ILE A 72 1.59 -4.82 -5.55
N LEU A 73 1.83 -6.07 -5.15
CA LEU A 73 1.16 -7.23 -5.73
C LEU A 73 -0.37 -7.12 -5.57
N ALA A 74 -0.84 -6.70 -4.40
CA ALA A 74 -2.26 -6.50 -4.11
C ALA A 74 -2.91 -5.39 -4.93
N LEU A 75 -2.24 -4.25 -5.09
CA LEU A 75 -2.75 -3.11 -5.87
C LEU A 75 -2.80 -3.42 -7.38
N ARG A 76 -1.84 -4.19 -7.88
CA ARG A 76 -1.80 -4.62 -9.29
C ARG A 76 -2.71 -5.82 -9.58
N GLY A 77 -3.01 -6.63 -8.57
CA GLY A 77 -3.72 -7.89 -8.74
C GLY A 77 -2.84 -9.00 -9.30
N ASN A 78 -1.56 -9.03 -8.90
CA ASN A 78 -0.64 -10.10 -9.23
C ASN A 78 -0.69 -11.19 -8.15
N ALA A 79 -0.37 -12.44 -8.49
CA ALA A 79 -0.29 -13.54 -7.53
C ALA A 79 0.50 -13.13 -6.25
N PRO A 80 -0.01 -13.44 -5.05
CA PRO A 80 -1.20 -14.23 -4.75
C PRO A 80 -2.55 -13.46 -4.76
N PHE A 81 -2.58 -12.20 -5.20
CA PHE A 81 -3.73 -11.29 -5.21
C PHE A 81 -4.48 -11.21 -6.56
N ASP A 82 -4.28 -12.19 -7.44
CA ASP A 82 -4.93 -12.31 -8.75
C ASP A 82 -6.28 -13.06 -8.70
N GLY A 83 -6.74 -13.41 -7.49
CA GLY A 83 -7.92 -14.26 -7.24
C GLY A 83 -7.58 -15.72 -6.96
N SER A 84 -6.33 -16.16 -7.13
CA SER A 84 -5.92 -17.54 -6.82
C SER A 84 -5.94 -17.84 -5.31
N GLN A 85 -5.51 -16.88 -4.49
CA GLN A 85 -5.54 -16.98 -3.03
C GLN A 85 -6.24 -15.77 -2.40
N PHE A 86 -5.97 -14.56 -2.90
CA PHE A 86 -6.60 -13.32 -2.46
C PHE A 86 -7.10 -12.52 -3.68
N PRO A 87 -8.15 -11.70 -3.54
CA PRO A 87 -8.57 -10.81 -4.61
C PRO A 87 -7.61 -9.62 -4.76
N ARG A 88 -7.64 -8.95 -5.93
CA ARG A 88 -7.01 -7.65 -6.14
C ARG A 88 -7.59 -6.63 -5.17
N MET A 89 -6.76 -5.74 -4.64
CA MET A 89 -7.20 -4.65 -3.77
C MET A 89 -7.43 -3.36 -4.56
N PRO A 90 -8.49 -2.60 -4.25
CA PRO A 90 -9.58 -2.92 -3.32
C PRO A 90 -10.46 -4.08 -3.81
N ALA A 91 -10.88 -4.95 -2.88
CA ALA A 91 -11.74 -6.09 -3.20
C ALA A 91 -13.10 -5.61 -3.75
N GLY A 92 -13.60 -6.26 -4.80
CA GLY A 92 -14.89 -5.96 -5.42
C GLY A 92 -14.85 -4.93 -6.55
N GLY A 93 -13.77 -4.14 -6.68
CA GLY A 93 -13.65 -3.13 -7.73
C GLY A 93 -14.82 -2.11 -7.73
N PRO A 94 -15.02 -1.33 -8.82
CA PRO A 94 -14.21 -1.27 -10.04
C PRO A 94 -13.03 -0.29 -9.93
N VAL A 95 -12.91 0.45 -8.82
CA VAL A 95 -11.92 1.53 -8.70
C VAL A 95 -10.63 0.99 -8.12
N TYR A 96 -9.56 1.11 -8.92
CA TYR A 96 -8.20 0.74 -8.55
C TYR A 96 -7.30 1.97 -8.58
N LEU A 97 -6.22 1.91 -7.79
CA LEU A 97 -5.17 2.92 -7.83
C LEU A 97 -4.51 2.88 -9.22
N ASP A 98 -4.19 4.04 -9.78
CA ASP A 98 -3.57 4.14 -11.10
C ASP A 98 -2.13 3.61 -11.10
N ASP A 99 -1.68 3.13 -12.26
CA ASP A 99 -0.38 2.49 -12.40
C ASP A 99 0.78 3.45 -12.11
N ASP A 100 0.66 4.75 -12.41
CA ASP A 100 1.70 5.74 -12.14
C ASP A 100 1.92 5.91 -10.63
N THR A 101 0.83 5.99 -9.86
CA THR A 101 0.89 6.04 -8.40
C THR A 101 1.43 4.72 -7.83
N ILE A 102 0.99 3.57 -8.33
CA ILE A 102 1.52 2.26 -7.90
C ILE A 102 3.04 2.17 -8.17
N ASN A 103 3.48 2.61 -9.34
CA ASN A 103 4.89 2.63 -9.73
C ASN A 103 5.70 3.58 -8.83
N ALA A 104 5.15 4.74 -8.47
CA ALA A 104 5.79 5.67 -7.54
C ALA A 104 5.95 5.06 -6.13
N ILE A 105 4.96 4.31 -5.64
CA ILE A 105 5.06 3.59 -4.35
C ILE A 105 6.11 2.48 -4.46
N SER A 106 6.08 1.68 -5.54
CA SER A 106 7.07 0.62 -5.80
C SER A 106 8.50 1.17 -5.83
N ALA A 107 8.70 2.32 -6.48
CA ALA A 107 9.99 3.01 -6.52
C ALA A 107 10.44 3.50 -5.13
N TRP A 108 9.53 4.08 -4.33
CA TRP A 108 9.84 4.48 -2.95
C TRP A 108 10.24 3.29 -2.06
N ILE A 109 9.52 2.16 -2.17
CA ILE A 109 9.88 0.92 -1.45
C ILE A 109 11.26 0.44 -1.90
N THR A 110 11.51 0.40 -3.21
CA THR A 110 12.80 -0.01 -3.79
C THR A 110 13.95 0.89 -3.33
N ALA A 111 13.69 2.19 -3.13
CA ALA A 111 14.65 3.15 -2.59
C ALA A 111 14.87 3.04 -1.05
N GLY A 112 14.32 2.01 -0.42
CA GLY A 112 14.49 1.72 1.00
C GLY A 112 13.34 2.17 1.90
N ALA A 113 12.17 2.50 1.32
CA ALA A 113 10.97 2.89 2.05
C ALA A 113 11.23 3.99 3.10
N LYS A 114 11.83 5.09 2.67
CA LYS A 114 12.29 6.17 3.57
C LYS A 114 11.12 6.85 4.27
N GLN A 115 11.32 7.18 5.55
CA GLN A 115 10.35 7.92 6.36
C GLN A 115 9.99 9.28 5.75
#